data_AF-A0A9P8KGA6-F1
#
_entry.id   AF-A0A9P8KGA6-F1
#
_cell.length_a   1.000
_cell.length_b   1.000
_cell.length_c   1.000
_cell.angle_alpha   90.00
_cell.angle_beta   90.00
_cell.angle_gamma   90.00
#
_symmetry.space_group_name_H-M   'P 1'
#
loop_
_entity.id
_entity.type
_entity.pdbx_description
1 polymer ?
#
loop_
_entity_poly.entity_id
_entity_poly.type
_entity_poly.pdbx_seq_one_letter_code
_entity_poly.pdbx_strand_id
1 'polypeptide(L)'
;MADFQAKSDVFLNWFKSQSGATYDSRLQLADLRDRGAGRGIIATSNIPAETDLFTIPRKSVISVENSDLSKKLPRIFTGLKNLDADGDDGMADGDDEAEELSMPDPWLDLIMVMVYEYLQGDNSAWKTYFEVLPETFDTLMFWTQSELNELQASAVKDKVGKESADEMFKTKVLPVVKAHEDVFYAGGAQKLSDEQVVELAHRMGSIIMAYAFDLENNEEEEDDEQEGWVQDLEGTQAMGMVPMADLLNADAEFNAHLNHGEDSLTMTSLREIKAGEEVLNYYGPLPNCDLLRRYGYTSTKHARYDVVEVPWEIISSTIDKRYTGKKGSLDEEDMEEGFVLDRDSGEPDDTGVNTHPAKFVTFPEELEEQICQVIGPAMGIDVNRGPNKAQRKQLKLAYYEILDAVIPARLAQYGTTVEQDEQLLKNPDLDARHKMAVFVRLGEKKLLKEAKEFIPAQLEKYKPVQEEEEGRSAKRQKR
;
A
#
# COMPACT_ATOMS: atom_id res chain seq x y z
N MET A 1 27.56 -13.28 -6.95
CA MET A 1 27.92 -12.24 -7.93
C MET A 1 27.89 -12.78 -9.37
N ALA A 2 28.69 -13.79 -9.74
CA ALA A 2 28.78 -14.27 -11.14
C ALA A 2 27.43 -14.71 -11.76
N ASP A 3 26.59 -15.44 -11.01
CA ASP A 3 25.25 -15.85 -11.50
C ASP A 3 24.28 -14.66 -11.67
N PHE A 4 24.34 -13.68 -10.75
CA PHE A 4 23.44 -12.52 -10.77
C PHE A 4 23.72 -11.59 -11.96
N GLN A 5 24.99 -11.23 -12.18
CA GLN A 5 25.35 -10.38 -13.31
C GLN A 5 25.08 -11.11 -14.63
N ALA A 6 25.42 -12.40 -14.72
CA ALA A 6 25.14 -13.20 -15.92
C ALA A 6 23.64 -13.22 -16.26
N LYS A 7 22.76 -13.46 -15.29
CA LYS A 7 21.30 -13.39 -15.49
C LYS A 7 20.84 -11.99 -15.93
N SER A 8 21.41 -10.95 -15.34
CA SER A 8 21.09 -9.55 -15.69
C SER A 8 21.52 -9.21 -17.13
N ASP A 9 22.69 -9.68 -17.56
CA ASP A 9 23.19 -9.48 -18.92
C ASP A 9 22.35 -10.24 -19.95
N VAL A 10 21.95 -11.49 -19.63
CA VAL A 10 21.06 -12.29 -20.48
C VAL A 10 19.70 -11.61 -20.62
N PHE A 11 19.12 -11.11 -19.52
CA PHE A 11 17.90 -10.33 -19.55
C PHE A 11 18.01 -9.04 -20.37
N LEU A 12 19.07 -8.26 -20.19
CA LEU A 12 19.26 -7.02 -20.94
C LEU A 12 19.36 -7.27 -22.44
N ASN A 13 20.02 -8.36 -22.85
CA ASN A 13 20.08 -8.78 -24.24
C ASN A 13 18.70 -9.20 -24.79
N TRP A 14 17.92 -9.95 -24.01
CA TRP A 14 16.55 -10.30 -24.36
C TRP A 14 15.67 -9.04 -24.50
N PHE A 15 15.76 -8.10 -23.56
CA PHE A 15 15.01 -6.84 -23.60
C PHE A 15 15.35 -6.02 -24.85
N LYS A 16 16.65 -5.82 -25.13
CA LYS A 16 17.12 -5.10 -26.33
C LYS A 16 16.77 -5.79 -27.65
N SER A 17 16.44 -7.09 -27.61
CA SER A 17 15.99 -7.84 -28.80
C SER A 17 14.51 -7.63 -29.12
N GLN A 18 13.72 -7.08 -28.19
CA GLN A 18 12.31 -6.81 -28.41
C GLN A 18 12.12 -5.69 -29.44
N SER A 19 11.24 -5.92 -30.41
CA SER A 19 10.98 -4.94 -31.46
C SER A 19 10.35 -3.67 -30.88
N GLY A 20 11.04 -2.54 -31.03
CA GLY A 20 10.61 -1.24 -30.51
C GLY A 20 11.19 -0.89 -29.14
N ALA A 21 11.94 -1.79 -28.50
CA ALA A 21 12.58 -1.48 -27.22
C ALA A 21 13.79 -0.55 -27.43
N THR A 22 13.95 0.41 -26.53
CA THR A 22 15.11 1.31 -26.47
C THR A 22 15.77 1.22 -25.10
N TYR A 23 17.06 1.50 -25.01
CA TYR A 23 17.80 1.50 -23.75
C TYR A 23 18.97 2.48 -23.84
N ASP A 24 18.98 3.52 -23.01
CA ASP A 24 20.05 4.51 -23.00
C ASP A 24 21.38 3.84 -22.63
N SER A 25 22.41 4.07 -23.45
CA SER A 25 23.74 3.48 -23.28
C SER A 25 24.45 3.85 -21.98
N ARG A 26 23.97 4.90 -21.29
CA ARG A 26 24.49 5.38 -20.02
C ARG A 26 23.89 4.64 -18.84
N LEU A 27 22.92 3.76 -19.04
CA LEU A 27 22.35 2.94 -17.97
C LEU A 27 23.10 1.63 -17.79
N GLN A 28 23.09 1.12 -16.56
CA GLN A 28 23.63 -0.18 -16.21
C GLN A 28 22.74 -0.88 -15.18
N LEU A 29 22.41 -2.14 -15.42
CA LEU A 29 21.83 -3.02 -14.39
C LEU A 29 22.91 -3.32 -13.33
N ALA A 30 22.59 -3.02 -12.07
CA ALA A 30 23.50 -3.14 -10.93
C ALA A 30 23.00 -4.13 -9.87
N ASP A 31 23.94 -4.80 -9.20
CA ASP A 31 23.70 -5.61 -8.01
C ASP A 31 23.80 -4.71 -6.77
N LEU A 32 22.66 -4.41 -6.15
CA LEU A 32 22.52 -3.49 -5.03
C LEU A 32 22.11 -4.20 -3.74
N ARG A 33 22.31 -5.53 -3.69
CA ARG A 33 21.99 -6.37 -2.53
C ARG A 33 22.83 -6.06 -1.30
N ASP A 34 23.99 -5.43 -1.47
CA ASP A 34 24.84 -4.96 -0.36
C ASP A 34 24.13 -3.95 0.55
N ARG A 35 23.16 -3.21 0.00
CA ARG A 35 22.25 -2.32 0.76
C ARG A 35 20.80 -2.80 0.80
N GLY A 36 20.53 -4.04 0.42
CA GLY A 36 19.18 -4.63 0.46
C GLY A 36 18.24 -4.23 -0.69
N ALA A 37 18.73 -3.57 -1.74
CA ALA A 37 17.91 -3.06 -2.84
C ALA A 37 17.90 -3.98 -4.08
N GLY A 38 18.25 -5.25 -3.91
CA GLY A 38 18.15 -6.24 -5.00
C GLY A 38 18.89 -5.85 -6.28
N ARG A 39 18.17 -5.88 -7.40
CA ARG A 39 18.62 -5.37 -8.70
C ARG A 39 18.10 -3.95 -8.86
N GLY A 40 18.91 -3.06 -9.40
CA GLY A 40 18.46 -1.73 -9.81
C GLY A 40 19.19 -1.23 -11.05
N ILE A 41 18.91 0.00 -11.44
CA ILE A 41 19.51 0.64 -12.61
C ILE A 41 20.29 1.87 -12.15
N ILE A 42 21.55 1.99 -12.55
CA ILE A 42 22.39 3.15 -12.24
C ILE A 42 22.84 3.87 -13.51
N ALA A 43 23.09 5.17 -13.39
CA ALA A 43 23.73 5.96 -14.43
C ALA A 43 25.25 5.76 -14.40
N THR A 44 25.88 5.52 -15.55
CA THR A 44 27.34 5.38 -15.73
C THR A 44 28.01 6.70 -16.08
N SER A 45 27.22 7.68 -16.54
CA SER A 45 27.59 9.07 -16.79
C SER A 45 26.36 9.96 -16.59
N ASN A 46 26.52 11.28 -16.50
CA ASN A 46 25.39 12.17 -16.28
C ASN A 46 24.34 12.03 -17.40
N ILE A 47 23.08 11.92 -16.98
CA ILE A 47 21.90 11.86 -17.84
C ILE A 47 21.11 13.15 -17.61
N PRO A 48 20.87 13.99 -18.63
CA PRO A 48 20.03 15.18 -18.50
C PRO A 48 18.61 14.86 -18.06
N ALA A 49 17.87 15.88 -17.60
CA ALA A 49 16.42 15.81 -17.46
C ALA A 49 15.75 15.53 -18.83
N GLU A 50 14.51 15.05 -18.81
CA GLU A 50 13.68 14.78 -19.99
C GLU A 50 14.35 13.80 -20.98
N THR A 51 15.19 12.90 -20.47
CA THR A 51 15.81 11.85 -21.29
C THR A 51 14.98 10.59 -21.19
N ASP A 52 14.56 10.06 -22.35
CA ASP A 52 14.02 8.70 -22.46
C ASP A 52 15.11 7.70 -22.04
N LEU A 53 14.94 7.11 -20.86
CA LEU A 53 15.87 6.16 -20.27
C LEU A 53 15.77 4.81 -20.98
N PHE A 54 14.53 4.35 -21.20
CA PHE A 54 14.22 3.16 -21.99
C PHE A 54 12.74 3.17 -22.39
N THR A 55 12.46 2.54 -23.53
CA THR A 55 11.10 2.33 -24.07
C THR A 55 10.80 0.84 -24.07
N ILE A 56 9.61 0.49 -23.60
CA ILE A 56 9.11 -0.88 -23.46
C ILE A 56 7.90 -1.04 -24.40
N PRO A 57 7.98 -1.87 -25.45
CA PRO A 57 6.83 -2.16 -26.30
C PRO A 57 5.73 -2.83 -25.48
N ARG A 58 4.46 -2.42 -25.62
CA ARG A 58 3.34 -3.02 -24.88
C ARG A 58 3.23 -4.53 -25.11
N LYS A 59 3.60 -5.03 -26.29
CA LYS A 59 3.65 -6.46 -26.63
C LYS A 59 4.66 -7.29 -25.82
N SER A 60 5.61 -6.63 -25.14
CA SER A 60 6.60 -7.30 -24.29
C SER A 60 6.16 -7.44 -22.82
N VAL A 61 5.07 -6.76 -22.43
CA VAL A 61 4.47 -6.82 -21.08
C VAL A 61 3.80 -8.18 -20.86
N ILE A 62 3.93 -8.77 -19.67
CA ILE A 62 3.07 -9.91 -19.31
C ILE A 62 1.71 -9.36 -18.91
N SER A 63 0.68 -9.72 -19.67
CA SER A 63 -0.71 -9.35 -19.43
C SER A 63 -1.63 -10.45 -19.95
N VAL A 64 -2.92 -10.39 -19.57
CA VAL A 64 -3.96 -11.28 -20.11
C VAL A 64 -4.04 -11.18 -21.62
N GLU A 65 -3.92 -9.97 -22.18
CA GLU A 65 -3.98 -9.72 -23.62
C GLU A 65 -2.80 -10.35 -24.38
N ASN A 66 -1.59 -10.24 -23.82
CA ASN A 66 -0.38 -10.70 -24.51
C ASN A 66 -0.15 -12.21 -24.38
N SER A 67 -0.63 -12.85 -23.32
CA SER A 67 -0.44 -14.29 -23.10
C SER A 67 -1.30 -15.13 -24.05
N ASP A 68 -0.74 -16.25 -24.52
CA ASP A 68 -1.51 -17.22 -25.30
C ASP A 68 -2.54 -17.99 -24.44
N LEU A 69 -2.44 -17.93 -23.11
CA LEU A 69 -3.41 -18.57 -22.22
C LEU A 69 -4.83 -18.05 -22.46
N SER A 70 -5.00 -16.74 -22.64
CA SER A 70 -6.32 -16.13 -22.90
C SER A 70 -6.94 -16.60 -24.22
N LYS A 71 -6.13 -17.02 -25.19
CA LYS A 71 -6.59 -17.60 -26.45
C LYS A 71 -6.91 -19.09 -26.33
N LYS A 72 -6.13 -19.82 -25.53
CA LYS A 72 -6.29 -21.27 -25.30
C LYS A 72 -7.48 -21.57 -24.39
N LEU A 73 -7.64 -20.78 -23.33
CA LEU A 73 -8.67 -20.93 -22.31
C LEU A 73 -9.41 -19.59 -22.10
N PRO A 74 -10.10 -19.04 -23.11
CA PRO A 74 -10.77 -17.73 -22.97
C PRO A 74 -11.83 -17.73 -21.86
N ARG A 75 -12.44 -18.89 -21.59
CA ARG A 75 -13.54 -19.01 -20.63
C ARG A 75 -13.15 -18.68 -19.19
N ILE A 76 -11.90 -18.93 -18.78
CA ILE A 76 -11.47 -18.66 -17.40
C ILE A 76 -11.38 -17.16 -17.11
N PHE A 77 -11.05 -16.34 -18.13
CA PHE A 77 -10.99 -14.87 -18.03
C PHE A 77 -12.34 -14.19 -18.27
N THR A 78 -13.26 -14.86 -18.98
CA THR A 78 -14.65 -14.39 -19.08
C THR A 78 -15.52 -14.83 -17.89
N GLY A 79 -14.95 -15.61 -16.96
CA GLY A 79 -15.71 -16.63 -16.24
C GLY A 79 -15.08 -17.20 -14.97
N LEU A 80 -14.51 -16.36 -14.10
CA LEU A 80 -14.82 -16.45 -12.66
C LEU A 80 -16.31 -16.15 -12.36
N LYS A 81 -17.08 -15.78 -13.39
CA LYS A 81 -18.55 -15.71 -13.40
C LYS A 81 -19.31 -16.98 -13.78
N ASN A 82 -18.70 -18.09 -14.23
CA ASN A 82 -19.46 -19.31 -14.62
C ASN A 82 -18.59 -20.57 -14.66
N LEU A 83 -18.12 -21.07 -13.52
CA LEU A 83 -17.46 -22.39 -13.43
C LEU A 83 -18.38 -23.52 -12.93
N ASP A 84 -19.69 -23.30 -12.87
CA ASP A 84 -20.69 -24.37 -12.75
C ASP A 84 -21.52 -24.46 -14.04
N ALA A 85 -21.02 -25.15 -15.05
CA ALA A 85 -21.86 -25.73 -16.10
C ALA A 85 -21.07 -26.73 -16.96
N ASP A 86 -20.64 -27.83 -16.36
CA ASP A 86 -20.51 -29.06 -17.14
C ASP A 86 -21.92 -29.58 -17.47
N GLY A 87 -22.28 -29.40 -18.74
CA GLY A 87 -23.41 -29.91 -19.50
C GLY A 87 -24.39 -30.90 -18.84
N ASP A 88 -25.53 -30.37 -18.39
CA ASP A 88 -26.78 -31.12 -18.32
C ASP A 88 -27.94 -30.22 -18.79
N ASP A 89 -28.57 -30.60 -19.89
CA ASP A 89 -29.83 -30.08 -20.40
C ASP A 89 -30.99 -30.55 -19.50
N GLY A 90 -30.97 -30.08 -18.25
CA GLY A 90 -31.98 -30.35 -17.23
C GLY A 90 -32.75 -29.08 -16.88
N MET A 91 -33.95 -28.93 -17.40
CA MET A 91 -34.96 -28.03 -16.82
C MET A 91 -35.22 -28.44 -15.36
N ALA A 92 -34.83 -27.61 -14.40
CA ALA A 92 -35.25 -27.73 -13.02
C ALA A 92 -35.61 -26.34 -12.47
N ASP A 93 -36.90 -26.17 -12.20
CA ASP A 93 -37.49 -25.05 -11.48
C ASP A 93 -36.98 -25.00 -10.03
N GLY A 94 -36.77 -23.78 -9.52
CA GLY A 94 -37.08 -23.44 -8.14
C GLY A 94 -35.91 -23.28 -7.18
N ASP A 95 -35.71 -22.02 -6.77
CA ASP A 95 -35.08 -21.54 -5.53
C ASP A 95 -33.65 -22.00 -5.23
N ASP A 96 -32.65 -21.21 -5.65
CA ASP A 96 -31.34 -21.17 -5.00
C ASP A 96 -30.82 -19.74 -4.94
N GLU A 97 -30.24 -19.43 -3.79
CA GLU A 97 -29.68 -18.14 -3.37
C GLU A 97 -28.70 -17.60 -4.41
N ALA A 98 -28.79 -16.29 -4.69
CA ALA A 98 -27.92 -15.62 -5.63
C ALA A 98 -26.45 -15.73 -5.18
N GLU A 99 -25.71 -16.68 -5.75
CA GLU A 99 -24.26 -16.62 -5.77
C GLU A 99 -23.84 -15.31 -6.43
N GLU A 100 -23.17 -14.45 -5.65
CA GLU A 100 -22.57 -13.22 -6.12
C GLU A 100 -21.76 -13.48 -7.40
N LEU A 101 -22.21 -12.89 -8.49
CA LEU A 101 -21.49 -12.83 -9.77
C LEU A 101 -20.14 -12.14 -9.57
N SER A 102 -19.11 -12.89 -9.15
CA SER A 102 -17.74 -12.43 -8.94
C SER A 102 -17.23 -11.72 -10.20
N MET A 103 -17.01 -10.42 -10.13
CA MET A 103 -16.33 -9.64 -11.17
C MET A 103 -14.96 -10.27 -11.50
N PRO A 104 -14.44 -10.14 -12.73
CA PRO A 104 -13.06 -10.51 -13.02
C PRO A 104 -12.15 -9.81 -12.02
N ASP A 105 -11.27 -10.57 -11.37
CA ASP A 105 -10.25 -10.06 -10.46
C ASP A 105 -8.96 -9.93 -11.30
N PRO A 106 -8.56 -8.70 -11.73
CA PRO A 106 -7.41 -8.52 -12.60
C PRO A 106 -6.11 -9.02 -11.94
N TRP A 107 -6.04 -9.05 -10.61
CA TRP A 107 -4.90 -9.61 -9.88
C TRP A 107 -4.85 -11.12 -10.05
N LEU A 108 -5.96 -11.80 -9.85
CA LEU A 108 -6.07 -13.25 -10.01
C LEU A 108 -5.86 -13.69 -11.46
N ASP A 109 -6.38 -12.92 -12.42
CA ASP A 109 -6.17 -13.17 -13.85
C ASP A 109 -4.69 -13.07 -14.23
N LEU A 110 -3.98 -12.05 -13.73
CA LEU A 110 -2.55 -11.92 -13.95
C LEU A 110 -1.75 -13.02 -13.25
N ILE A 111 -2.15 -13.46 -12.04
CA ILE A 111 -1.56 -14.63 -11.37
C ILE A 111 -1.69 -15.86 -12.26
N MET A 112 -2.87 -16.12 -12.81
CA MET A 112 -3.12 -17.27 -13.67
C MET A 112 -2.21 -17.26 -14.91
N VAL A 113 -2.07 -16.10 -15.54
CA VAL A 113 -1.14 -15.87 -16.65
C VAL A 113 0.30 -16.14 -16.24
N MET A 114 0.76 -15.57 -15.13
CA MET A 114 2.15 -15.75 -14.68
C MET A 114 2.46 -17.20 -14.29
N VAL A 115 1.52 -17.90 -13.66
CA VAL A 115 1.63 -19.34 -13.36
C VAL A 115 1.78 -20.14 -14.66
N TYR A 116 0.92 -19.88 -15.65
CA TYR A 116 1.00 -20.54 -16.96
C TYR A 116 2.34 -20.28 -17.65
N GLU A 117 2.73 -19.01 -17.79
CA GLU A 117 3.97 -18.65 -18.49
C GLU A 117 5.21 -19.23 -17.78
N TYR A 118 5.20 -19.27 -16.44
CA TYR A 118 6.26 -19.92 -15.67
C TYR A 118 6.34 -21.44 -15.95
N LEU A 119 5.19 -22.13 -15.97
CA LEU A 119 5.12 -23.58 -16.21
C LEU A 119 5.44 -23.99 -17.66
N GLN A 120 5.31 -23.08 -18.62
CA GLN A 120 5.77 -23.30 -20.00
C GLN A 120 7.29 -23.44 -20.11
N GLY A 121 8.07 -22.93 -19.15
CA GLY A 121 9.53 -23.00 -19.16
C GLY A 121 10.12 -22.40 -20.44
N ASP A 122 10.95 -23.17 -21.15
CA ASP A 122 11.61 -22.73 -22.39
C ASP A 122 10.63 -22.38 -23.53
N ASN A 123 9.35 -22.77 -23.43
CA ASN A 123 8.33 -22.39 -24.41
C ASN A 123 7.74 -20.99 -24.15
N SER A 124 7.98 -20.37 -22.99
CA SER A 124 7.48 -19.01 -22.71
C SER A 124 8.38 -17.94 -23.34
N ALA A 125 7.75 -16.95 -23.97
CA ALA A 125 8.45 -15.76 -24.48
C ALA A 125 9.12 -14.94 -23.35
N TRP A 126 8.63 -15.09 -22.12
CA TRP A 126 9.09 -14.36 -20.94
C TRP A 126 10.01 -15.17 -20.01
N LYS A 127 10.44 -16.37 -20.42
CA LYS A 127 11.33 -17.22 -19.62
C LYS A 127 12.53 -16.47 -19.05
N THR A 128 13.21 -15.68 -19.88
CA THR A 128 14.38 -14.88 -19.46
C THR A 128 14.02 -13.76 -18.48
N TYR A 129 12.81 -13.22 -18.57
CA TYR A 129 12.33 -12.23 -17.61
C TYR A 129 12.01 -12.87 -16.24
N PHE A 130 11.38 -14.05 -16.21
CA PHE A 130 11.20 -14.80 -14.97
C PHE A 130 12.52 -15.15 -14.25
N GLU A 131 13.62 -15.32 -14.98
CA GLU A 131 14.95 -15.62 -14.40
C GLU A 131 15.56 -14.44 -13.63
N VAL A 132 15.06 -13.21 -13.82
CA VAL A 132 15.51 -12.03 -13.08
C VAL A 132 14.54 -11.60 -11.98
N LEU A 133 13.28 -12.07 -12.01
CA LEU A 133 12.29 -11.79 -10.97
C LEU A 133 12.67 -12.44 -9.62
N PRO A 134 12.25 -11.88 -8.48
CA PRO A 134 12.56 -12.44 -7.16
C PRO A 134 12.03 -13.87 -6.97
N GLU A 135 12.78 -14.68 -6.23
CA GLU A 135 12.39 -16.02 -5.78
C GLU A 135 11.96 -16.03 -4.30
N THR A 136 12.36 -15.02 -3.54
CA THR A 136 12.10 -14.86 -2.11
C THR A 136 11.69 -13.42 -1.81
N PHE A 137 10.86 -13.22 -0.80
CA PHE A 137 10.31 -11.92 -0.44
C PHE A 137 10.42 -11.68 1.07
N ASP A 138 10.45 -10.41 1.43
CA ASP A 138 10.33 -9.95 2.81
C ASP A 138 8.99 -9.24 3.09
N THR A 139 8.00 -9.40 2.20
CA THR A 139 6.61 -9.02 2.46
C THR A 139 6.05 -9.84 3.62
N LEU A 140 5.12 -9.23 4.37
CA LEU A 140 4.64 -9.78 5.65
C LEU A 140 4.03 -11.18 5.55
N MET A 141 3.51 -11.59 4.39
CA MET A 141 2.96 -12.93 4.18
C MET A 141 3.98 -14.08 4.33
N PHE A 142 5.28 -13.77 4.17
CA PHE A 142 6.38 -14.74 4.34
C PHE A 142 7.02 -14.70 5.73
N TRP A 143 6.47 -13.89 6.64
CA TRP A 143 6.96 -13.80 8.01
C TRP A 143 6.35 -14.91 8.88
N THR A 144 7.13 -15.35 9.84
CA THR A 144 6.70 -16.23 10.92
C THR A 144 5.85 -15.47 11.92
N GLN A 145 5.04 -16.18 12.72
CA GLN A 145 4.24 -15.54 13.77
C GLN A 145 5.11 -14.76 14.78
N SER A 146 6.32 -15.25 15.10
CA SER A 146 7.24 -14.52 15.99
C SER A 146 7.73 -13.20 15.38
N GLU A 147 8.02 -13.18 14.08
CA GLU A 147 8.40 -11.95 13.38
C GLU A 147 7.22 -10.98 13.29
N LEU A 148 6.02 -11.46 12.97
CA LEU A 148 4.80 -10.64 12.97
C LEU A 148 4.48 -10.07 14.35
N ASN A 149 4.77 -10.82 15.42
CA ASN A 149 4.59 -10.32 16.79
C ASN A 149 5.52 -9.16 17.14
N GLU A 150 6.60 -8.92 16.39
CA GLU A 150 7.44 -7.73 16.58
C GLU A 150 6.75 -6.45 16.07
N LEU A 151 5.73 -6.54 15.20
CA LEU A 151 4.86 -5.42 14.79
C LEU A 151 3.79 -5.13 15.87
N GLN A 152 4.23 -5.08 17.12
CA GLN A 152 3.37 -4.92 18.30
C GLN A 152 2.47 -3.70 18.14
N ALA A 153 1.18 -3.89 18.40
CA ALA A 153 0.14 -2.87 18.36
C ALA A 153 -0.10 -2.17 17.01
N SER A 154 0.63 -2.53 15.95
CA SER A 154 0.38 -2.04 14.59
C SER A 154 -0.81 -2.75 13.96
N ALA A 155 -1.68 -1.99 13.29
CA ALA A 155 -2.85 -2.50 12.56
C ALA A 155 -2.47 -3.25 11.27
N VAL A 156 -1.22 -3.12 10.80
CA VAL A 156 -0.77 -3.79 9.56
C VAL A 156 -0.85 -5.32 9.64
N LYS A 157 -0.80 -5.88 10.85
CA LYS A 157 -0.88 -7.33 11.08
C LYS A 157 -2.22 -7.90 10.61
N ASP A 158 -3.29 -7.12 10.74
CA ASP A 158 -4.64 -7.54 10.37
C ASP A 158 -4.84 -7.46 8.84
N LYS A 159 -3.91 -6.79 8.13
CA LYS A 159 -3.94 -6.59 6.67
C LYS A 159 -3.09 -7.60 5.87
N VAL A 160 -2.45 -8.59 6.52
CA VAL A 160 -1.53 -9.51 5.82
C VAL A 160 -2.25 -10.45 4.84
N GLY A 161 -3.49 -10.89 5.16
CA GLY A 161 -4.35 -11.61 4.22
C GLY A 161 -3.88 -13.01 3.78
N LYS A 162 -2.92 -13.63 4.49
CA LYS A 162 -2.29 -14.90 4.06
C LYS A 162 -3.29 -16.06 3.92
N GLU A 163 -4.17 -16.24 4.89
CA GLU A 163 -5.14 -17.34 4.90
C GLU A 163 -6.16 -17.19 3.76
N SER A 164 -6.67 -15.97 3.56
CA SER A 164 -7.56 -15.65 2.45
C SER A 164 -6.90 -15.89 1.08
N ALA A 165 -5.64 -15.50 0.91
CA ALA A 165 -4.89 -15.77 -0.33
C ALA A 165 -4.68 -17.27 -0.58
N ASP A 166 -4.33 -18.04 0.46
CA ASP A 166 -4.15 -19.50 0.36
C ASP A 166 -5.47 -20.20 -0.04
N GLU A 167 -6.59 -19.80 0.56
CA GLU A 167 -7.92 -20.29 0.21
C GLU A 167 -8.28 -19.93 -1.24
N MET A 168 -8.05 -18.68 -1.65
CA MET A 168 -8.29 -18.22 -3.01
C MET A 168 -7.49 -19.06 -4.02
N PHE A 169 -6.20 -19.31 -3.78
CA PHE A 169 -5.37 -20.09 -4.70
C PHE A 169 -5.78 -21.55 -4.77
N LYS A 170 -6.18 -22.15 -3.64
CA LYS A 170 -6.68 -23.53 -3.60
C LYS A 170 -8.02 -23.69 -4.32
N THR A 171 -8.87 -22.68 -4.29
CA THR A 171 -10.24 -22.76 -4.82
C THR A 171 -10.36 -22.22 -6.24
N LYS A 172 -9.50 -21.30 -6.67
CA LYS A 172 -9.59 -20.63 -7.98
C LYS A 172 -8.42 -20.94 -8.91
N VAL A 173 -7.18 -21.03 -8.42
CA VAL A 173 -5.99 -21.27 -9.27
C VAL A 173 -5.75 -22.76 -9.48
N LEU A 174 -5.62 -23.50 -8.40
CA LEU A 174 -5.28 -24.93 -8.42
C LEU A 174 -6.24 -25.78 -9.28
N PRO A 175 -7.57 -25.62 -9.19
CA PRO A 175 -8.49 -26.44 -9.99
C PRO A 175 -8.32 -26.22 -11.49
N VAL A 176 -8.08 -24.98 -11.93
CA VAL A 176 -7.86 -24.63 -13.34
C VAL A 176 -6.57 -25.28 -13.87
N VAL A 177 -5.48 -25.18 -13.11
CA VAL A 177 -4.19 -25.80 -13.49
C VAL A 177 -4.33 -27.32 -13.62
N LYS A 178 -5.09 -27.96 -12.71
CA LYS A 178 -5.32 -29.42 -12.74
C LYS A 178 -6.26 -29.88 -13.85
N ALA A 179 -7.31 -29.11 -14.13
CA ALA A 179 -8.25 -29.43 -15.21
C ALA A 179 -7.61 -29.29 -16.60
N HIS A 180 -6.58 -28.44 -16.73
CA HIS A 180 -5.94 -28.10 -18.00
C HIS A 180 -4.42 -28.34 -17.98
N GLU A 181 -3.96 -29.44 -17.36
CA GLU A 181 -2.53 -29.76 -17.28
C GLU A 181 -1.86 -29.87 -18.66
N ASP A 182 -2.59 -30.30 -19.69
CA ASP A 182 -2.12 -30.38 -21.07
C ASP A 182 -1.86 -29.01 -21.70
N VAL A 183 -2.51 -27.97 -21.17
CA VAL A 183 -2.30 -26.57 -21.56
C VAL A 183 -1.17 -25.95 -20.73
N PHE A 184 -1.20 -26.10 -19.41
CA PHE A 184 -0.28 -25.44 -18.49
C PHE A 184 1.15 -25.98 -18.55
N TYR A 185 1.33 -27.28 -18.77
CA TYR A 185 2.65 -27.90 -18.80
C TYR A 185 3.13 -28.14 -20.23
N ALA A 186 4.36 -27.71 -20.50
CA ALA A 186 5.05 -28.11 -21.73
C ALA A 186 5.19 -29.64 -21.82
N GLY A 187 5.18 -30.18 -23.04
CA GLY A 187 5.27 -31.62 -23.27
C GLY A 187 6.53 -32.23 -22.64
N GLY A 188 6.35 -33.14 -21.67
CA GLY A 188 7.43 -33.79 -20.94
C GLY A 188 7.95 -33.04 -19.70
N ALA A 189 7.35 -31.90 -19.35
CA ALA A 189 7.66 -31.20 -18.10
C ALA A 189 7.21 -32.01 -16.87
N GLN A 190 7.93 -31.83 -15.76
CA GLN A 190 7.54 -32.39 -14.47
C GLN A 190 6.32 -31.64 -13.94
N LYS A 191 5.26 -32.40 -13.61
CA LYS A 191 4.08 -31.84 -12.94
C LYS A 191 4.41 -31.50 -11.49
N LEU A 192 3.97 -30.32 -11.06
CA LEU A 192 4.07 -29.89 -9.67
C LEU A 192 3.00 -30.59 -8.82
N SER A 193 3.25 -30.75 -7.52
CA SER A 193 2.20 -31.14 -6.58
C SER A 193 1.21 -29.99 -6.36
N ASP A 194 0.05 -30.29 -5.78
CA ASP A 194 -0.96 -29.28 -5.45
C ASP A 194 -0.37 -28.16 -4.57
N GLU A 195 0.46 -28.53 -3.58
CA GLU A 195 1.14 -27.58 -2.70
C GLU A 195 2.12 -26.69 -3.48
N GLN A 196 2.87 -27.27 -4.41
CA GLN A 196 3.84 -26.53 -5.21
C GLN A 196 3.17 -25.55 -6.19
N VAL A 197 1.96 -25.85 -6.69
CA VAL A 197 1.17 -24.92 -7.50
C VAL A 197 0.70 -23.75 -6.63
N VAL A 198 0.23 -24.00 -5.41
CA VAL A 198 -0.19 -22.95 -4.48
C VAL A 198 1.00 -22.08 -4.04
N GLU A 199 2.16 -22.68 -3.76
CA GLU A 199 3.40 -21.94 -3.49
C GLU A 199 3.82 -21.06 -4.67
N LEU A 200 3.68 -21.57 -5.90
CA LEU A 200 3.94 -20.81 -7.11
C LEU A 200 2.96 -19.62 -7.24
N ALA A 201 1.67 -19.83 -6.98
CA ALA A 201 0.65 -18.77 -6.99
C ALA A 201 0.95 -17.70 -5.94
N HIS A 202 1.35 -18.08 -4.72
CA HIS A 202 1.82 -17.11 -3.71
C HIS A 202 3.01 -16.29 -4.19
N ARG A 203 3.99 -16.93 -4.85
CA ARG A 203 5.12 -16.21 -5.44
C ARG A 203 4.64 -15.22 -6.50
N MET A 204 3.78 -15.64 -7.43
CA MET A 204 3.28 -14.75 -8.49
C MET A 204 2.45 -13.59 -7.93
N GLY A 205 1.53 -13.86 -6.99
CA GLY A 205 0.74 -12.81 -6.33
C GLY A 205 1.61 -11.80 -5.58
N SER A 206 2.70 -12.26 -4.96
CA SER A 206 3.68 -11.38 -4.29
C SER A 206 4.47 -10.53 -5.28
N ILE A 207 4.84 -11.11 -6.43
CA ILE A 207 5.50 -10.36 -7.52
C ILE A 207 4.55 -9.30 -8.05
N ILE A 208 3.31 -9.66 -8.36
CA ILE A 208 2.32 -8.73 -8.90
C ILE A 208 2.07 -7.59 -7.92
N MET A 209 1.84 -7.89 -6.64
CA MET A 209 1.61 -6.88 -5.60
C MET A 209 2.75 -5.86 -5.48
N ALA A 210 3.99 -6.29 -5.73
CA ALA A 210 5.17 -5.45 -5.57
C ALA A 210 5.66 -4.77 -6.86
N TYR A 211 5.26 -5.27 -8.04
CA TYR A 211 5.96 -4.92 -9.28
C TYR A 211 5.04 -4.76 -10.52
N ALA A 212 3.74 -5.01 -10.40
CA ALA A 212 2.81 -4.77 -11.50
C ALA A 212 2.53 -3.27 -11.69
N PHE A 213 2.15 -2.92 -12.91
CA PHE A 213 1.74 -1.58 -13.30
C PHE A 213 0.34 -1.64 -13.90
N ASP A 214 -0.42 -0.57 -13.72
CA ASP A 214 -1.64 -0.32 -14.48
C ASP A 214 -1.27 -0.02 -15.93
N LEU A 215 -1.99 -0.63 -16.88
CA LEU A 215 -1.66 -0.53 -18.31
C LEU A 215 -2.52 0.49 -19.06
N GLU A 216 -3.62 0.94 -18.46
CA GLU A 216 -4.49 1.97 -19.02
C GLU A 216 -3.88 3.37 -18.86
N ASN A 217 -4.29 4.32 -19.70
CA ASN A 217 -3.81 5.71 -19.65
C ASN A 217 -4.88 6.55 -18.97
N ASN A 218 -4.65 7.00 -17.73
CA ASN A 218 -5.63 7.76 -16.95
C ASN A 218 -5.67 9.26 -17.28
N GLU A 219 -5.06 9.70 -18.39
CA GLU A 219 -5.03 11.11 -18.81
C GLU A 219 -6.44 11.72 -19.11
N GLU A 220 -7.51 10.91 -19.18
CA GLU A 220 -8.89 11.43 -19.33
C GLU A 220 -9.61 11.71 -17.99
N GLU A 221 -9.01 11.39 -16.84
CA GLU A 221 -9.58 11.62 -15.48
C GLU A 221 -8.85 12.76 -14.72
N GLU A 222 -8.23 13.71 -15.41
CA GLU A 222 -7.56 14.89 -14.80
C GLU A 222 -8.50 15.94 -14.15
N ASP A 223 -9.77 15.62 -13.88
CA ASP A 223 -10.72 16.54 -13.22
C ASP A 223 -11.11 16.14 -11.78
N ASP A 224 -10.50 15.09 -11.21
CA ASP A 224 -10.54 14.82 -9.76
C ASP A 224 -9.11 14.65 -9.20
N GLU A 225 -8.78 15.43 -8.17
CA GLU A 225 -7.45 15.59 -7.54
C GLU A 225 -6.85 14.29 -6.93
N GLN A 226 -6.45 13.32 -7.76
CA GLN A 226 -5.65 12.17 -7.34
C GLN A 226 -4.86 11.59 -8.51
N GLU A 227 -3.73 12.25 -8.84
CA GLU A 227 -2.73 11.69 -9.75
C GLU A 227 -2.20 10.35 -9.22
N GLY A 228 -2.58 9.26 -9.89
CA GLY A 228 -1.69 8.16 -10.28
C GLY A 228 -0.90 7.43 -9.19
N TRP A 229 -1.34 7.42 -7.94
CA TRP A 229 -0.87 6.42 -6.98
C TRP A 229 -1.60 5.12 -7.24
N VAL A 230 -0.92 3.99 -7.04
CA VAL A 230 -1.54 2.65 -7.06
C VAL A 230 -2.63 2.63 -5.98
N GLN A 231 -3.79 3.13 -6.38
CA GLN A 231 -5.05 3.08 -5.67
C GLN A 231 -5.40 1.61 -5.55
N ASP A 232 -6.17 1.32 -4.51
CA ASP A 232 -6.49 -0.01 -4.09
C ASP A 232 -6.84 -0.95 -5.26
N LEU A 233 -6.43 -2.21 -5.15
CA LEU A 233 -6.69 -3.33 -6.08
C LEU A 233 -8.20 -3.60 -6.32
N GLU A 234 -9.09 -2.68 -5.95
CA GLU A 234 -10.52 -2.68 -6.20
C GLU A 234 -10.89 -2.15 -7.61
N GLY A 235 -9.91 -1.74 -8.43
CA GLY A 235 -10.13 -1.26 -9.79
C GLY A 235 -10.24 -2.38 -10.85
N THR A 236 -11.16 -2.21 -11.80
CA THR A 236 -11.31 -3.03 -13.02
C THR A 236 -10.21 -2.80 -14.07
N GLN A 237 -9.11 -2.15 -13.70
CA GLN A 237 -8.07 -1.70 -14.63
C GLN A 237 -7.16 -2.86 -15.05
N ALA A 238 -6.78 -2.89 -16.32
CA ALA A 238 -5.88 -3.90 -16.84
C ALA A 238 -4.47 -3.74 -16.23
N MET A 239 -4.03 -4.71 -15.43
CA MET A 239 -2.68 -4.76 -14.87
C MET A 239 -1.73 -5.61 -15.73
N GLY A 240 -0.42 -5.34 -15.61
CA GLY A 240 0.61 -6.19 -16.19
C GLY A 240 1.99 -6.04 -15.57
N MET A 241 2.82 -7.04 -15.80
CA MET A 241 4.23 -7.00 -15.44
C MET A 241 5.02 -6.35 -16.56
N VAL A 242 5.63 -5.21 -16.28
CA VAL A 242 6.32 -4.38 -17.27
C VAL A 242 7.82 -4.60 -17.17
N PRO A 243 8.43 -5.44 -18.05
CA PRO A 243 9.85 -5.77 -17.93
C PRO A 243 10.70 -4.51 -18.05
N MET A 244 11.77 -4.43 -17.26
CA MET A 244 12.70 -3.30 -17.14
C MET A 244 12.18 -2.18 -16.23
N ALA A 245 10.92 -1.76 -16.36
CA ALA A 245 10.34 -0.75 -15.47
C ALA A 245 10.25 -1.25 -14.03
N ASP A 246 9.85 -2.52 -13.87
CA ASP A 246 9.74 -3.20 -12.59
C ASP A 246 11.07 -3.54 -11.90
N LEU A 247 12.20 -3.35 -12.59
CA LEU A 247 13.54 -3.48 -12.03
C LEU A 247 14.04 -2.21 -11.35
N LEU A 248 13.32 -1.09 -11.47
CA LEU A 248 13.65 0.12 -10.74
C LEU A 248 13.26 -0.08 -9.29
N ASN A 249 14.19 0.20 -8.39
CA ASN A 249 13.83 0.45 -7.00
C ASN A 249 13.03 1.75 -6.91
N ALA A 250 12.28 1.90 -5.83
CA ALA A 250 11.54 3.12 -5.55
C ALA A 250 11.92 3.69 -4.19
N ASP A 251 11.66 4.99 -4.01
CA ASP A 251 11.73 5.67 -2.73
C ASP A 251 10.82 6.90 -2.77
N ALA A 252 10.63 7.57 -1.64
CA ALA A 252 9.78 8.76 -1.55
C ALA A 252 10.35 9.97 -2.33
N GLU A 253 11.62 9.90 -2.71
CA GLU A 253 12.23 10.83 -3.66
C GLU A 253 12.78 10.02 -4.83
N PHE A 254 12.45 10.47 -6.02
CA PHE A 254 12.62 9.72 -7.24
C PHE A 254 13.18 10.63 -8.33
N ASN A 255 13.49 10.06 -9.48
CA ASN A 255 14.08 10.81 -10.59
C ASN A 255 13.67 10.30 -11.96
N ALA A 256 12.74 9.34 -12.02
CA ALA A 256 12.19 8.83 -13.26
C ALA A 256 10.68 8.61 -13.13
N HIS A 257 9.97 8.77 -14.24
CA HIS A 257 8.53 8.57 -14.36
C HIS A 257 8.18 7.81 -15.63
N LEU A 258 7.14 6.98 -15.57
CA LEU A 258 6.68 6.14 -16.66
C LEU A 258 5.60 6.86 -17.49
N ASN A 259 5.92 7.19 -18.73
CA ASN A 259 4.99 7.78 -19.68
C ASN A 259 4.26 6.70 -20.48
N HIS A 260 2.94 6.83 -20.62
CA HIS A 260 2.09 5.90 -21.34
C HIS A 260 1.91 6.36 -22.81
N GLY A 261 2.36 5.53 -23.75
CA GLY A 261 2.11 5.71 -25.18
C GLY A 261 1.14 4.65 -25.73
N GLU A 262 0.66 4.88 -26.96
CA GLU A 262 -0.26 3.99 -27.68
C GLU A 262 0.33 2.57 -27.82
N ASP A 263 1.58 2.46 -28.29
CA ASP A 263 2.25 1.17 -28.57
C ASP A 263 3.32 0.79 -27.54
N SER A 264 3.70 1.71 -26.65
CA SER A 264 4.84 1.54 -25.76
C SER A 264 4.74 2.36 -24.48
N LEU A 265 5.42 1.92 -23.43
CA LEU A 265 5.66 2.66 -22.20
C LEU A 265 7.09 3.21 -22.22
N THR A 266 7.32 4.45 -21.76
CA THR A 266 8.66 5.07 -21.79
C THR A 266 9.02 5.63 -20.43
N MET A 267 10.12 5.15 -19.85
CA MET A 267 10.65 5.72 -18.61
C MET A 267 11.50 6.94 -18.92
N THR A 268 11.21 8.09 -18.30
CA THR A 268 11.86 9.37 -18.59
C THR A 268 12.44 9.99 -17.33
N SER A 269 13.62 10.60 -17.41
CA SER A 269 14.22 11.30 -16.27
C SER A 269 13.51 12.62 -15.96
N LEU A 270 13.24 12.87 -14.68
CA LEU A 270 12.61 14.11 -14.20
C LEU A 270 13.63 15.25 -14.03
N ARG A 271 14.89 14.88 -13.77
CA ARG A 271 16.00 15.79 -13.52
C ARG A 271 17.31 15.17 -13.97
N GLU A 272 18.40 15.93 -13.87
CA GLU A 272 19.74 15.36 -14.09
C GLU A 272 20.00 14.20 -13.12
N ILE A 273 20.32 13.03 -13.65
CA ILE A 273 20.78 11.85 -12.90
C ILE A 273 22.30 11.78 -13.06
N LYS A 274 23.04 11.91 -11.96
CA LYS A 274 24.51 11.96 -12.04
C LYS A 274 25.11 10.58 -12.20
N ALA A 275 26.34 10.52 -12.73
CA ALA A 275 27.11 9.29 -12.76
C ALA A 275 27.20 8.64 -11.36
N GLY A 276 26.80 7.38 -11.27
CA GLY A 276 26.75 6.58 -10.05
C GLY A 276 25.42 6.66 -9.28
N GLU A 277 24.52 7.57 -9.64
CA GLU A 277 23.18 7.64 -9.05
C GLU A 277 22.26 6.54 -9.61
N GLU A 278 21.36 6.06 -8.76
CA GLU A 278 20.32 5.11 -9.14
C GLU A 278 19.15 5.83 -9.82
N VAL A 279 18.56 5.18 -10.81
CA VAL A 279 17.28 5.55 -11.39
C VAL A 279 16.19 4.98 -10.49
N LEU A 280 15.42 5.88 -9.86
CA LEU A 280 14.40 5.54 -8.89
C LEU A 280 13.01 5.86 -9.44
N ASN A 281 12.11 4.89 -9.29
CA ASN A 281 10.68 5.06 -9.50
C ASN A 281 10.00 5.61 -8.22
N TYR A 282 8.70 5.86 -8.29
CA TYR A 282 7.88 6.29 -7.17
C TYR A 282 6.65 5.40 -7.01
N TYR A 283 6.47 4.81 -5.83
CA TYR A 283 5.28 4.02 -5.49
C TYR A 283 4.17 4.86 -4.84
N GLY A 284 4.43 6.15 -4.61
CA GLY A 284 3.50 7.04 -3.94
C GLY A 284 3.75 7.27 -2.46
N PRO A 285 2.87 8.07 -1.84
CA PRO A 285 3.00 8.50 -0.45
C PRO A 285 2.63 7.38 0.53
N LEU A 286 3.29 6.23 0.40
CA LEU A 286 2.99 5.05 1.19
C LEU A 286 3.68 5.12 2.57
N PRO A 287 2.96 4.85 3.67
CA PRO A 287 3.57 4.66 4.99
C PRO A 287 4.48 3.43 4.99
N ASN A 288 5.46 3.39 5.90
CA ASN A 288 6.36 2.23 5.99
C ASN A 288 5.64 0.91 6.28
N CYS A 289 4.48 0.93 6.96
CA CYS A 289 3.71 -0.28 7.19
C CYS A 289 3.22 -0.89 5.87
N ASP A 290 2.73 -0.07 4.93
CA ASP A 290 2.27 -0.54 3.63
C ASP A 290 3.42 -0.83 2.68
N LEU A 291 4.51 -0.05 2.75
CA LEU A 291 5.74 -0.33 2.03
C LEU A 291 6.29 -1.72 2.37
N LEU A 292 6.31 -2.05 3.66
CA LEU A 292 6.74 -3.36 4.14
C LEU A 292 5.76 -4.46 3.74
N ARG A 293 4.45 -4.20 3.87
CA ARG A 293 3.40 -5.17 3.51
C ARG A 293 3.44 -5.52 2.02
N ARG A 294 3.49 -4.52 1.15
CA ARG A 294 3.34 -4.66 -0.31
C ARG A 294 4.68 -4.96 -1.00
N TYR A 295 5.78 -4.34 -0.57
CA TYR A 295 7.08 -4.39 -1.24
C TYR A 295 8.22 -5.01 -0.42
N GLY A 296 8.01 -5.27 0.87
CA GLY A 296 8.97 -6.00 1.69
C GLY A 296 10.18 -5.19 2.17
N TYR A 297 10.08 -3.86 2.24
CA TYR A 297 11.14 -3.01 2.77
C TYR A 297 10.60 -1.80 3.54
N THR A 298 11.49 -1.12 4.27
CA THR A 298 11.22 0.17 4.92
C THR A 298 12.22 1.23 4.44
N SER A 299 11.79 2.50 4.41
CA SER A 299 12.60 3.64 4.00
C SER A 299 12.49 4.80 5.00
N THR A 300 13.65 5.40 5.28
CA THR A 300 13.73 6.64 6.06
C THR A 300 13.08 7.83 5.37
N LYS A 301 13.04 7.85 4.03
CA LYS A 301 12.35 8.94 3.32
C LYS A 301 10.84 8.77 3.34
N HIS A 302 10.35 7.52 3.26
CA HIS A 302 8.93 7.20 3.44
C HIS A 302 8.42 7.42 4.86
N ALA A 303 9.30 7.54 5.88
CA ALA A 303 8.88 7.82 7.26
C ALA A 303 8.05 9.12 7.41
N ARG A 304 8.15 10.02 6.43
CA ARG A 304 7.29 11.20 6.32
C ARG A 304 5.80 10.84 6.22
N TYR A 305 5.48 9.78 5.50
CA TYR A 305 4.13 9.29 5.22
C TYR A 305 3.64 8.27 6.24
N ASP A 306 4.45 7.95 7.27
CA ASP A 306 4.02 7.00 8.29
C ASP A 306 2.67 7.42 8.88
N VAL A 307 1.80 6.44 9.06
CA VAL A 307 0.49 6.60 9.67
C VAL A 307 0.38 5.74 10.92
N VAL A 308 -0.59 6.05 11.78
CA VAL A 308 -0.95 5.20 12.93
C VAL A 308 -2.45 5.18 13.11
N GLU A 309 -3.01 3.98 13.22
CA GLU A 309 -4.43 3.80 13.47
C GLU A 309 -4.74 3.86 14.98
N VAL A 310 -5.82 4.56 15.32
CA VAL A 310 -6.40 4.66 16.66
C VAL A 310 -7.78 3.98 16.64
N PRO A 311 -7.90 2.76 17.17
CA PRO A 311 -9.18 2.05 17.17
C PRO A 311 -10.27 2.77 17.98
N TRP A 312 -11.52 2.66 17.55
CA TRP A 312 -12.65 3.22 18.29
C TRP A 312 -12.81 2.62 19.69
N GLU A 313 -12.41 1.35 19.89
CA GLU A 313 -12.44 0.68 21.19
C GLU A 313 -11.67 1.46 22.27
N ILE A 314 -10.50 2.01 21.94
CA ILE A 314 -9.70 2.77 22.91
C ILE A 314 -10.28 4.16 23.19
N ILE A 315 -10.92 4.76 22.18
CA ILE A 315 -11.61 6.05 22.27
C ILE A 315 -12.83 5.91 23.18
N SER A 316 -13.73 4.97 22.87
CA SER A 316 -14.93 4.68 23.64
C SER A 316 -14.62 4.31 25.09
N SER A 317 -13.61 3.46 25.34
CA SER A 317 -13.13 3.14 26.69
C SER A 317 -12.69 4.38 27.48
N THR A 318 -12.07 5.36 26.80
CA THR A 318 -11.62 6.60 27.42
C THR A 318 -12.78 7.54 27.73
N ILE A 319 -13.75 7.64 26.82
CA ILE A 319 -15.00 8.37 27.03
C ILE A 319 -15.74 7.80 28.24
N ASP A 320 -15.86 6.48 28.34
CA ASP A 320 -16.58 5.78 29.40
C ASP A 320 -15.99 6.01 30.79
N LYS A 321 -14.66 6.12 30.88
CA LYS A 321 -13.96 6.46 32.13
C LYS A 321 -14.23 7.91 32.56
N ARG A 322 -14.44 8.83 31.61
CA ARG A 322 -14.62 10.26 31.85
C ARG A 322 -16.08 10.65 32.05
N TYR A 323 -17.00 10.02 31.32
CA TYR A 323 -18.42 10.33 31.27
C TYR A 323 -19.25 9.11 31.70
N THR A 324 -19.73 9.11 32.93
CA THR A 324 -20.55 8.03 33.51
C THR A 324 -22.06 8.23 33.33
N GLY A 325 -22.46 9.33 32.68
CA GLY A 325 -23.85 9.74 32.50
C GLY A 325 -24.46 9.33 31.16
N LYS A 326 -25.49 10.07 30.73
CA LYS A 326 -26.13 9.87 29.41
C LYS A 326 -25.14 10.19 28.30
N LYS A 327 -24.76 9.19 27.50
CA LYS A 327 -23.94 9.34 26.28
C LYS A 327 -24.85 9.30 25.05
N GLY A 328 -24.37 9.83 23.94
CA GLY A 328 -24.93 9.61 22.62
C GLY A 328 -24.64 8.21 22.11
N SER A 329 -25.29 7.84 21.01
CA SER A 329 -25.01 6.65 20.23
C SER A 329 -24.59 7.06 18.82
N LEU A 330 -23.74 6.24 18.21
CA LEU A 330 -23.46 6.28 16.78
C LEU A 330 -24.41 5.31 16.08
N ASP A 331 -24.69 5.57 14.81
CA ASP A 331 -25.29 4.55 13.94
C ASP A 331 -24.21 3.48 13.67
N GLU A 332 -24.57 2.21 13.66
CA GLU A 332 -23.62 1.13 13.40
C GLU A 332 -23.13 1.17 11.94
N GLU A 333 -23.95 1.66 11.01
CA GLU A 333 -23.60 1.80 9.59
C GLU A 333 -22.65 2.98 9.31
N ASP A 334 -22.69 4.03 10.14
CA ASP A 334 -21.88 5.26 9.98
C ASP A 334 -20.66 5.31 10.92
N MET A 335 -20.43 4.26 11.72
CA MET A 335 -19.36 4.22 12.71
C MET A 335 -18.05 3.73 12.09
N GLU A 336 -16.98 4.46 12.35
CA GLU A 336 -15.63 4.05 11.94
C GLU A 336 -15.03 3.15 13.01
N GLU A 337 -14.46 2.01 12.62
CA GLU A 337 -13.83 1.08 13.56
C GLU A 337 -12.47 1.60 14.07
N GLY A 338 -11.83 2.49 13.32
CA GLY A 338 -10.54 3.09 13.65
C GLY A 338 -10.28 4.35 12.84
N PHE A 339 -9.38 5.20 13.36
CA PHE A 339 -9.05 6.48 12.74
C PHE A 339 -7.56 6.55 12.45
N VAL A 340 -7.22 6.88 11.21
CA VAL A 340 -5.83 7.02 10.78
C VAL A 340 -5.32 8.40 11.15
N LEU A 341 -4.21 8.46 11.89
CA LEU A 341 -3.45 9.68 12.09
C LEU A 341 -2.26 9.68 11.12
N ASP A 342 -1.99 10.82 10.53
CA ASP A 342 -0.92 11.02 9.55
C ASP A 342 -0.24 12.39 9.72
N ARG A 343 0.70 12.70 8.82
CA ARG A 343 1.36 14.00 8.76
C ARG A 343 0.95 14.72 7.48
N ASP A 344 0.76 16.03 7.61
CA ASP A 344 0.79 16.94 6.47
C ASP A 344 2.20 16.90 5.86
N SER A 345 2.33 16.11 4.80
CA SER A 345 3.59 15.82 4.14
C SER A 345 3.80 16.68 2.90
N GLY A 346 2.75 17.25 2.31
CA GLY A 346 2.81 17.85 0.98
C GLY A 346 3.28 16.85 -0.09
N GLU A 347 3.41 17.35 -1.32
CA GLU A 347 3.78 16.56 -2.48
C GLU A 347 5.25 16.79 -2.86
N PRO A 348 5.92 15.79 -3.48
CA PRO A 348 7.17 16.01 -4.19
C PRO A 348 6.99 17.07 -5.29
N ASP A 349 8.05 17.83 -5.58
CA ASP A 349 8.06 18.74 -6.73
C ASP A 349 8.19 17.98 -8.07
N ASP A 350 8.14 18.72 -9.18
CA ASP A 350 8.28 18.22 -10.56
C ASP A 350 9.61 17.48 -10.81
N THR A 351 10.59 17.61 -9.93
CA THR A 351 11.87 16.90 -9.99
C THR A 351 11.90 15.62 -9.14
N GLY A 352 10.78 15.27 -8.49
CA GLY A 352 10.66 14.14 -7.57
C GLY A 352 11.35 14.41 -6.22
N VAL A 353 11.47 15.67 -5.80
CA VAL A 353 12.08 16.05 -4.52
C VAL A 353 11.04 16.54 -3.54
N ASN A 354 11.16 16.02 -2.33
CA ASN A 354 10.36 16.43 -1.21
C ASN A 354 10.87 17.73 -0.59
N THR A 355 10.12 18.83 -0.74
CA THR A 355 10.50 20.15 -0.21
C THR A 355 9.68 20.59 1.02
N HIS A 356 8.48 20.05 1.20
CA HIS A 356 7.62 20.33 2.35
C HIS A 356 8.02 19.49 3.58
N PRO A 357 8.15 20.09 4.78
CA PRO A 357 8.43 19.35 6.01
C PRO A 357 7.18 18.60 6.49
N ALA A 358 7.29 17.29 6.67
CA ALA A 358 6.20 16.49 7.23
C ALA A 358 5.97 16.82 8.72
N LYS A 359 4.72 17.08 9.09
CA LYS A 359 4.34 17.43 10.47
C LYS A 359 2.89 17.02 10.76
N PHE A 360 2.63 16.62 12.00
CA PHE A 360 1.25 16.48 12.48
C PHE A 360 0.60 17.87 12.64
N VAL A 361 -0.55 18.10 12.01
CA VAL A 361 -1.23 19.42 12.02
C VAL A 361 -2.69 19.38 12.46
N THR A 362 -3.35 18.23 12.37
CA THR A 362 -4.73 18.05 12.77
C THR A 362 -5.05 16.58 13.00
N PHE A 363 -6.12 16.32 13.74
CA PHE A 363 -6.77 15.02 13.79
C PHE A 363 -7.85 14.93 12.68
N PRO A 364 -8.26 13.72 12.27
CA PRO A 364 -9.35 13.51 11.31
C PRO A 364 -10.66 14.19 11.74
N GLU A 365 -11.46 14.64 10.77
CA GLU A 365 -12.72 15.34 11.03
C GLU A 365 -13.77 14.36 11.57
N GLU A 366 -13.86 13.17 10.99
CA GLU A 366 -14.77 12.08 11.37
C GLU A 366 -14.55 11.65 12.82
N LEU A 367 -13.27 11.63 13.26
CA LEU A 367 -12.90 11.35 14.65
C LEU A 367 -13.52 12.38 15.61
N GLU A 368 -13.49 13.66 15.22
CA GLU A 368 -14.12 14.70 16.01
C GLU A 368 -15.64 14.59 16.02
N GLU A 369 -16.25 14.36 14.86
CA GLU A 369 -17.68 14.23 14.71
C GLU A 369 -18.23 13.10 15.60
N GLN A 370 -17.64 11.91 15.51
CA GLN A 370 -18.06 10.75 16.28
C GLN A 370 -17.85 10.96 17.79
N ILE A 371 -16.69 11.48 18.21
CA ILE A 371 -16.48 11.80 19.63
C ILE A 371 -17.50 12.83 20.11
N CYS A 372 -17.73 13.92 19.37
CA CYS A 372 -18.67 14.97 19.73
C CYS A 372 -20.10 14.46 19.84
N GLN A 373 -20.53 13.59 18.91
CA GLN A 373 -21.84 12.96 18.92
C GLN A 373 -22.06 12.11 20.18
N VAL A 374 -21.04 11.36 20.61
CA VAL A 374 -21.12 10.54 21.82
C VAL A 374 -21.10 11.37 23.10
N ILE A 375 -20.27 12.41 23.19
CA ILE A 375 -20.15 13.19 24.44
C ILE A 375 -21.17 14.31 24.58
N GLY A 376 -21.73 14.81 23.47
CA GLY A 376 -22.66 15.94 23.45
C GLY A 376 -23.82 15.77 24.43
N PRO A 377 -24.55 14.64 24.42
CA PRO A 377 -25.64 14.38 25.37
C PRO A 377 -25.21 14.43 26.84
N ALA A 378 -23.98 14.01 27.17
CA ALA A 378 -23.45 14.07 28.53
C ALA A 378 -23.22 15.51 28.99
N MET A 379 -22.98 16.41 28.04
CA MET A 379 -22.80 17.85 28.25
C MET A 379 -24.11 18.65 28.11
N GLY A 380 -25.24 17.98 27.85
CA GLY A 380 -26.53 18.64 27.59
C GLY A 380 -26.56 19.38 26.24
N ILE A 381 -25.72 18.97 25.29
CA ILE A 381 -25.61 19.55 23.95
C ILE A 381 -26.19 18.56 22.95
N ASP A 382 -27.18 19.01 22.18
CA ASP A 382 -27.75 18.25 21.06
C ASP A 382 -27.00 18.67 19.78
N VAL A 383 -26.07 17.82 19.34
CA VAL A 383 -25.19 18.07 18.17
C VAL A 383 -26.02 18.18 16.88
N ASN A 384 -27.10 17.40 16.78
CA ASN A 384 -27.96 17.35 15.60
C ASN A 384 -28.81 18.62 15.41
N ARG A 385 -28.95 19.45 16.46
CA ARG A 385 -29.66 20.74 16.39
C ARG A 385 -28.76 21.92 16.03
N GLY A 386 -27.48 21.70 15.74
CA GLY A 386 -26.52 22.75 15.45
C GLY A 386 -26.13 23.53 16.72
N PRO A 387 -25.07 23.10 17.44
CA PRO A 387 -24.64 23.75 18.67
C PRO A 387 -24.26 25.21 18.43
N ASN A 388 -24.57 26.10 19.38
CA ASN A 388 -24.14 27.49 19.28
C ASN A 388 -22.61 27.64 19.44
N LYS A 389 -22.08 28.85 19.22
CA LYS A 389 -20.62 29.12 19.28
C LYS A 389 -19.97 28.71 20.61
N ALA A 390 -20.65 28.90 21.75
CA ALA A 390 -20.12 28.52 23.05
C ALA A 390 -20.13 26.99 23.23
N GLN A 391 -21.21 26.33 22.82
CA GLN A 391 -21.32 24.87 22.86
C GLN A 391 -20.28 24.20 21.94
N ARG A 392 -20.04 24.72 20.73
CA ARG A 392 -18.97 24.23 19.85
C ARG A 392 -17.58 24.32 20.50
N LYS A 393 -17.30 25.42 21.21
CA LYS A 393 -16.04 25.53 21.98
C LYS A 393 -15.95 24.52 23.12
N GLN A 394 -17.06 24.26 23.82
CA GLN A 394 -17.10 23.26 24.88
C GLN A 394 -16.87 21.85 24.34
N LEU A 395 -17.52 21.49 23.23
CA LEU A 395 -17.31 20.20 22.54
C LEU A 395 -15.86 20.05 22.08
N LYS A 396 -15.30 21.06 21.38
CA LYS A 396 -13.88 21.06 20.97
C LYS A 396 -12.93 20.88 22.15
N LEU A 397 -13.17 21.57 23.27
CA LEU A 397 -12.35 21.41 24.47
C LEU A 397 -12.42 19.98 25.00
N ALA A 398 -13.63 19.42 25.14
CA ALA A 398 -13.83 18.07 25.62
C ALA A 398 -13.24 17.00 24.68
N TYR A 399 -13.37 17.20 23.37
CA TYR A 399 -12.73 16.38 22.34
C TYR A 399 -11.21 16.29 22.55
N TYR A 400 -10.53 17.43 22.67
CA TYR A 400 -9.08 17.41 22.92
C TYR A 400 -8.70 16.85 24.29
N GLU A 401 -9.54 17.00 25.33
CA GLU A 401 -9.31 16.35 26.63
C GLU A 401 -9.42 14.83 26.56
N ILE A 402 -10.29 14.31 25.69
CA ILE A 402 -10.40 12.86 25.43
C ILE A 402 -9.17 12.39 24.68
N LEU A 403 -8.76 13.09 23.61
CA LEU A 403 -7.55 12.76 22.89
C LEU A 403 -6.29 12.83 23.77
N ASP A 404 -6.25 13.76 24.72
CA ASP A 404 -5.15 13.89 25.69
C ASP A 404 -4.96 12.61 26.52
N ALA A 405 -6.04 11.85 26.74
CA ALA A 405 -6.05 10.56 27.42
C ALA A 405 -5.96 9.35 26.47
N VAL A 406 -6.53 9.42 25.27
CA VAL A 406 -6.49 8.35 24.27
C VAL A 406 -5.05 8.12 23.78
N ILE A 407 -4.31 9.18 23.46
CA ILE A 407 -2.97 9.03 22.86
C ILE A 407 -1.98 8.31 23.80
N PRO A 408 -1.88 8.64 25.11
CA PRO A 408 -1.07 7.85 26.04
C PRO A 408 -1.56 6.41 26.21
N ALA A 409 -2.87 6.17 26.18
CA ALA A 409 -3.42 4.83 26.26
C ALA A 409 -3.04 4.00 25.03
N ARG A 410 -3.04 4.60 23.84
CA ARG A 410 -2.62 3.97 22.58
C ARG A 410 -1.13 3.65 22.61
N LEU A 411 -0.28 4.59 23.03
CA LEU A 411 1.15 4.37 23.23
C LEU A 411 1.45 3.22 24.18
N ALA A 412 0.62 3.02 25.21
CA ALA A 412 0.79 1.95 26.20
C ALA A 412 0.49 0.54 25.65
N GLN A 413 -0.12 0.41 24.47
CA GLN A 413 -0.32 -0.89 23.82
C GLN A 413 0.96 -1.43 23.17
N TYR A 414 1.95 -0.58 22.89
CA TYR A 414 3.25 -1.01 22.40
C TYR A 414 4.08 -1.59 23.55
N GLY A 415 4.72 -2.75 23.33
CA GLY A 415 5.58 -3.39 24.34
C GLY A 415 6.92 -2.68 24.55
N THR A 416 7.26 -1.70 23.71
CA THR A 416 8.49 -0.91 23.78
C THR A 416 8.22 0.59 23.62
N THR A 417 9.07 1.39 24.26
CA THR A 417 9.13 2.85 24.11
C THR A 417 9.90 3.25 22.85
N VAL A 418 9.77 4.53 22.46
CA VAL A 418 10.55 5.12 21.34
C VAL A 418 12.05 4.98 21.61
N GLU A 419 12.49 5.27 22.82
CA GLU A 419 13.90 5.26 23.21
C GLU A 419 14.49 3.85 23.18
N GLN A 420 13.70 2.84 23.57
CA GLN A 420 14.09 1.44 23.47
C GLN A 420 14.24 0.99 22.01
N ASP A 421 13.29 1.35 21.14
CA ASP A 421 13.36 0.99 19.73
C ASP A 421 14.48 1.72 18.98
N GLU A 422 14.72 3.00 19.26
CA GLU A 422 15.89 3.73 18.75
C GLU A 422 17.20 3.09 19.19
N GLN A 423 17.25 2.53 20.41
CA GLN A 423 18.41 1.80 20.88
C GLN A 423 18.55 0.42 20.22
N LEU A 424 17.45 -0.28 19.97
CA LEU A 424 17.43 -1.56 19.25
C LEU A 424 17.94 -1.40 17.82
N LEU A 425 17.52 -0.36 17.09
CA LEU A 425 17.96 -0.11 15.71
C LEU A 425 19.46 0.21 15.57
N LYS A 426 20.15 0.54 16.67
CA LYS A 426 21.62 0.71 16.68
C LYS A 426 22.37 -0.61 16.77
N ASN A 427 21.69 -1.73 17.07
CA ASN A 427 22.31 -3.04 17.12
C ASN A 427 22.61 -3.55 15.70
N PRO A 428 23.89 -3.71 15.30
CA PRO A 428 24.24 -4.19 13.97
C PRO A 428 23.86 -5.65 13.75
N ASP A 429 23.68 -6.43 14.82
CA ASP A 429 23.34 -7.86 14.77
C ASP A 429 21.83 -8.10 14.81
N LEU A 430 21.01 -7.04 14.73
CA LEU A 430 19.56 -7.18 14.68
C LEU A 430 19.15 -7.79 13.33
N ASP A 431 18.36 -8.86 13.39
CA ASP A 431 17.79 -9.50 12.21
C ASP A 431 17.06 -8.49 11.30
N ALA A 432 17.13 -8.68 9.99
CA ALA A 432 16.61 -7.73 9.01
C ALA A 432 15.09 -7.52 9.14
N ARG A 433 14.31 -8.59 9.31
CA ARG A 433 12.85 -8.50 9.48
C ARG A 433 12.49 -7.87 10.80
N HIS A 434 13.19 -8.26 11.87
CA HIS A 434 13.02 -7.60 13.17
C HIS A 434 13.35 -6.09 13.07
N LYS A 435 14.40 -5.70 12.36
CA LYS A 435 14.75 -4.30 12.13
C LYS A 435 13.63 -3.55 11.41
N MET A 436 13.02 -4.13 10.37
CA MET A 436 11.87 -3.54 9.67
C MET A 436 10.65 -3.40 10.59
N ALA A 437 10.35 -4.41 11.41
CA ALA A 437 9.26 -4.35 12.38
C ALA A 437 9.44 -3.23 13.41
N VAL A 438 10.66 -3.10 13.94
CA VAL A 438 11.03 -2.03 14.89
C VAL A 438 10.92 -0.67 14.20
N PHE A 439 11.31 -0.57 12.93
CA PHE A 439 11.21 0.67 12.17
C PHE A 439 9.76 1.15 12.03
N VAL A 440 8.84 0.25 11.63
CA VAL A 440 7.41 0.55 11.50
C VAL A 440 6.81 1.01 12.82
N ARG A 441 6.93 0.20 13.90
CA ARG A 441 6.33 0.54 15.19
C ARG A 441 6.98 1.78 15.84
N LEU A 442 8.22 2.10 15.49
CA LEU A 442 8.88 3.34 15.92
C LEU A 442 8.28 4.56 15.23
N GLY A 443 8.03 4.49 13.92
CA GLY A 443 7.36 5.53 13.14
C GLY A 443 5.97 5.86 13.70
N GLU A 444 5.16 4.83 13.93
CA GLU A 444 3.84 4.94 14.55
C GLU A 444 3.91 5.63 15.93
N LYS A 445 4.83 5.19 16.81
CA LYS A 445 5.01 5.81 18.13
C LYS A 445 5.48 7.26 18.07
N LYS A 446 6.33 7.62 17.11
CA LYS A 446 6.78 9.00 16.91
C LYS A 446 5.61 9.88 16.50
N LEU A 447 4.77 9.41 15.59
CA LEU A 447 3.56 10.12 15.18
C LEU A 447 2.58 10.32 16.34
N LEU A 448 2.36 9.29 17.17
CA LEU A 448 1.55 9.43 18.39
C LEU A 448 2.14 10.48 19.36
N LYS A 449 3.47 10.56 19.50
CA LYS A 449 4.12 11.61 20.32
C LYS A 449 3.89 13.00 19.73
N GLU A 450 4.01 13.18 18.41
CA GLU A 450 3.70 14.45 17.74
C GLU A 450 2.24 14.86 17.95
N ALA A 451 1.30 13.93 17.79
CA ALA A 451 -0.12 14.15 18.06
C ALA A 451 -0.35 14.56 19.52
N LYS A 452 0.36 13.95 20.48
CA LYS A 452 0.32 14.33 21.90
C LYS A 452 0.84 15.75 22.14
N GLU A 453 1.91 16.14 21.46
CA GLU A 453 2.52 17.48 21.57
C GLU A 453 1.66 18.58 20.94
N PHE A 454 0.80 18.25 19.98
CA PHE A 454 -0.14 19.17 19.34
C PHE A 454 -1.31 19.57 20.26
N ILE A 455 -1.79 18.66 21.10
CA ILE A 455 -3.01 18.82 21.91
C ILE A 455 -2.98 20.03 22.87
N PRO A 456 -1.90 20.32 23.64
CA PRO A 456 -1.89 21.41 24.61
C PRO A 456 -2.20 22.79 24.02
N ALA A 457 -1.72 23.08 22.81
CA ALA A 457 -2.00 24.34 22.13
C ALA A 457 -3.49 24.47 21.76
N GLN A 458 -4.14 23.36 21.38
CA GLN A 458 -5.57 23.34 21.09
C GLN A 458 -6.40 23.48 22.37
N LEU A 459 -6.02 22.79 23.45
CA LEU A 459 -6.68 22.96 24.75
C LEU A 459 -6.67 24.42 25.20
N GLU A 460 -5.53 25.11 25.10
CA GLU A 460 -5.42 26.54 25.44
C GLU A 460 -6.33 27.42 24.55
N LYS A 461 -6.37 27.14 23.24
CA LYS A 461 -7.22 27.86 22.27
C LYS A 461 -8.71 27.78 22.59
N TYR A 462 -9.18 26.66 23.15
CA TYR A 462 -10.60 26.43 23.44
C TYR A 462 -10.98 26.62 24.91
N LYS A 463 -10.03 26.92 25.81
CA LYS A 463 -10.34 27.28 27.20
C LYS A 463 -11.31 28.48 27.25
N PRO A 464 -12.28 28.47 28.18
CA PRO A 464 -13.11 29.63 28.42
C PRO A 464 -12.24 30.78 28.96
N VAL A 465 -12.27 31.93 28.29
CA VAL A 465 -11.66 33.16 28.82
C VAL A 465 -12.41 33.49 30.10
N GLN A 466 -11.71 33.55 31.24
CA GLN A 466 -12.26 34.20 32.43
C GLN A 466 -12.48 35.66 32.06
N GLU A 467 -13.74 36.06 31.82
CA GLU A 467 -14.09 37.47 31.93
C GLU A 467 -13.84 37.84 33.39
N GLU A 468 -12.70 38.50 33.67
CA GLU A 468 -12.54 39.24 34.91
C GLU A 468 -13.76 40.16 35.05
N GLU A 469 -14.60 39.90 36.05
CA GLU A 469 -15.75 40.73 36.44
C GLU A 469 -15.33 42.14 36.94
N GLU A 470 -14.17 42.65 36.57
CA GLU A 470 -13.71 43.99 36.91
C GLU A 470 -14.14 45.00 35.83
N GLY A 471 -15.42 45.38 35.83
CA GLY A 471 -15.81 46.60 35.11
C GLY A 471 -17.30 46.89 34.94
N ARG A 472 -18.20 45.92 35.11
CA ARG A 472 -19.64 46.16 34.86
C ARG A 472 -20.40 46.81 36.02
N SER A 473 -19.80 46.94 37.21
CA SER A 473 -20.47 47.57 38.36
C SER A 473 -20.40 49.11 38.41
N ALA A 474 -19.62 49.78 37.54
CA ALA A 474 -19.47 51.24 37.61
C ALA A 474 -20.52 52.07 36.82
N LYS A 475 -21.43 51.44 36.05
CA LYS A 475 -22.39 52.18 35.18
C LYS A 475 -23.86 52.15 35.62
N ARG A 476 -24.17 51.62 36.81
CA ARG A 476 -25.56 51.51 37.30
C ARG A 476 -25.95 52.44 38.46
N GLN A 477 -25.15 53.47 38.73
CA GLN A 477 -25.53 54.58 39.62
C GLN A 477 -25.40 55.93 38.88
N LYS A 478 -26.42 56.25 38.08
CA LYS A 478 -26.87 57.62 37.78
C LYS A 478 -28.11 57.52 36.88
N ARG A 479 -29.26 57.39 37.53
CA ARG A 479 -30.55 57.84 36.99
C ARG A 479 -31.40 58.34 38.14
#